data_AF-A0A1A8FR45-F1
#
_entry.id   AF-A0A1A8FR45-F1
#
_cell.length_a   1.000
_cell.length_b   1.000
_cell.length_c   1.000
_cell.angle_alpha   90.00
_cell.angle_beta   90.00
_cell.angle_gamma   90.00
#
_symmetry.space_group_name_H-M   'P 1'
#
loop_
_entity.id
_entity.type
_entity.pdbx_description
1 polymer ?
#
loop_
_entity_poly.entity_id
_entity_poly.type
_entity_poly.pdbx_seq_one_letter_code
_entity_poly.pdbx_strand_id
1 'polypeptide(L)'
;KNCTTTTDTVCSELRTTTIPVTTQTHQSFLTSQDNASPNVSVAFWALPVVFFMLLITCTLLILRMKGKRGQCTKMCFKRRPSFAHQGFHLIPFAAGNNDLEDLLNENIRSAPLQTVLDNLDVLEELVILLDPDTRGLKNTKHLASHCSFPSTWITYTYSMKDSKSPLRAVLEGLTSRNPDWTVGHLAKLLRQIDR
;
A
#
# COMPACT_ATOMS: atom_id res chain seq x y z
N LYS A 1 21.92 31.88 -42.30
CA LYS A 1 21.87 31.33 -40.92
C LYS A 1 23.15 30.51 -40.74
N ASN A 2 24.30 31.16 -40.56
CA ASN A 2 24.90 31.70 -39.32
C ASN A 2 25.52 30.60 -38.45
N CYS A 3 26.86 30.52 -38.56
CA CYS A 3 27.91 30.40 -37.54
C CYS A 3 27.69 29.52 -36.28
N THR A 4 28.50 28.47 -36.07
CA THR A 4 29.80 28.40 -35.36
C THR A 4 29.68 28.21 -33.84
N THR A 5 30.27 27.15 -33.30
CA THR A 5 30.96 27.19 -32.01
C THR A 5 32.14 26.21 -32.03
N THR A 6 33.31 26.79 -31.84
CA THR A 6 34.67 26.22 -31.79
C THR A 6 35.08 26.12 -30.32
N THR A 7 35.76 25.04 -29.93
CA THR A 7 36.97 25.17 -29.08
C THR A 7 37.87 23.95 -29.19
N ASP A 8 39.07 24.23 -29.67
CA ASP A 8 40.25 23.39 -29.87
C ASP A 8 40.88 22.90 -28.56
N THR A 9 41.73 21.86 -28.64
CA THR A 9 43.17 22.04 -28.31
C THR A 9 44.05 20.83 -28.71
N VAL A 10 45.05 21.15 -29.55
CA VAL A 10 46.43 20.63 -29.65
C VAL A 10 46.70 19.30 -30.39
N CYS A 11 47.25 19.47 -31.60
CA CYS A 11 48.16 18.53 -32.27
C CYS A 11 49.61 18.69 -31.77
N SER A 12 50.35 17.59 -31.70
CA SER A 12 51.83 17.49 -31.82
C SER A 12 52.14 16.03 -32.21
N GLU A 13 52.43 15.71 -33.47
CA GLU A 13 53.70 15.81 -34.22
C GLU A 13 54.59 14.54 -34.13
N LEU A 14 54.53 13.78 -35.23
CA LEU A 14 55.64 13.21 -36.02
C LEU A 14 56.85 12.56 -35.30
N ARG A 15 57.05 11.24 -35.52
CA ARG A 15 58.34 10.74 -36.03
C ARG A 15 58.29 9.35 -36.67
N THR A 16 58.74 9.34 -37.91
CA THR A 16 59.02 8.23 -38.82
C THR A 16 60.26 7.42 -38.40
N THR A 17 60.36 6.19 -38.95
CA THR A 17 61.59 5.36 -39.17
C THR A 17 62.07 4.60 -37.91
N THR A 18 62.35 3.29 -37.89
CA THR A 18 63.17 2.47 -38.80
C THR A 18 63.03 0.99 -38.40
N ILE A 19 63.07 0.06 -39.34
CA ILE A 19 63.23 -1.39 -39.09
C ILE A 19 64.73 -1.71 -38.96
N PRO A 20 65.17 -2.58 -38.03
CA PRO A 20 66.02 -3.72 -38.41
C PRO A 20 65.65 -5.02 -37.64
N VAL A 21 65.43 -6.15 -38.33
CA VAL A 21 66.36 -7.27 -38.56
C VAL A 21 66.79 -8.06 -37.30
N THR A 22 66.17 -9.24 -37.18
CA THR A 22 66.63 -10.59 -36.78
C THR A 22 67.82 -10.78 -35.81
N THR A 23 67.53 -11.45 -34.68
CA THR A 23 68.46 -12.41 -34.03
C THR A 23 67.72 -13.53 -33.26
N GLN A 24 67.69 -14.67 -33.94
CA GLN A 24 67.69 -16.10 -33.55
C GLN A 24 67.90 -16.59 -32.09
N THR A 25 67.16 -17.68 -31.77
CA THR A 25 67.60 -18.95 -31.09
C THR A 25 67.38 -19.13 -29.58
N HIS A 26 66.48 -20.04 -29.14
CA HIS A 26 66.71 -21.48 -28.89
C HIS A 26 65.43 -22.18 -28.34
N GLN A 27 65.36 -23.49 -28.56
CA GLN A 27 64.22 -24.41 -28.46
C GLN A 27 63.86 -24.92 -27.04
N SER A 28 62.62 -25.41 -26.88
CA SER A 28 62.22 -26.68 -26.19
C SER A 28 60.69 -26.88 -26.34
N PHE A 29 60.17 -27.70 -27.27
CA PHE A 29 59.83 -29.13 -27.17
C PHE A 29 59.10 -29.60 -25.88
N LEU A 30 57.77 -29.77 -25.93
CA LEU A 30 57.02 -31.05 -25.82
C LEU A 30 55.54 -30.84 -25.42
N THR A 31 54.62 -31.47 -26.20
CA THR A 31 53.30 -32.05 -25.83
C THR A 31 52.22 -31.11 -25.23
N SER A 32 50.95 -31.08 -25.64
CA SER A 32 50.07 -32.10 -26.22
C SER A 32 49.02 -31.47 -27.12
N GLN A 33 48.72 -32.20 -28.18
CA GLN A 33 47.48 -32.15 -28.93
C GLN A 33 46.34 -32.62 -28.01
N ASP A 34 45.33 -31.78 -27.79
CA ASP A 34 43.97 -32.25 -27.52
C ASP A 34 42.96 -31.25 -28.09
N ASN A 35 42.45 -31.60 -29.26
CA ASN A 35 41.26 -31.01 -29.86
C ASN A 35 40.04 -31.70 -29.23
N ALA A 36 39.25 -31.01 -28.42
CA ALA A 36 37.82 -31.31 -28.26
C ALA A 36 37.06 -30.17 -27.55
N SER A 37 36.25 -29.45 -28.33
CA SER A 37 34.94 -28.89 -27.97
C SER A 37 34.79 -28.13 -26.62
N PRO A 38 34.70 -26.78 -26.61
CA PRO A 38 34.02 -26.12 -25.52
C PRO A 38 32.54 -26.46 -25.64
N ASN A 39 32.01 -27.19 -24.67
CA ASN A 39 30.58 -27.49 -24.54
C ASN A 39 29.78 -26.22 -24.26
N VAL A 40 29.62 -25.35 -25.26
CA VAL A 40 28.75 -24.17 -25.25
C VAL A 40 27.38 -24.54 -25.83
N SER A 41 26.75 -25.60 -25.29
CA SER A 41 25.41 -26.01 -25.72
C SER A 41 24.47 -26.31 -24.56
N VAL A 42 24.77 -25.80 -23.36
CA VAL A 42 23.90 -25.96 -22.17
C VAL A 42 23.41 -24.62 -21.60
N ALA A 43 23.96 -23.47 -22.03
CA ALA A 43 23.69 -22.20 -21.38
C ALA A 43 22.56 -21.34 -22.02
N PHE A 44 22.10 -21.64 -23.23
CA PHE A 44 21.07 -20.82 -23.90
C PHE A 44 19.64 -21.11 -23.41
N TRP A 45 19.35 -22.33 -22.98
CA TRP A 45 18.05 -22.70 -22.42
C TRP A 45 17.92 -22.37 -20.93
N ALA A 46 19.03 -22.09 -20.24
CA ALA A 46 19.02 -21.77 -18.82
C ALA A 46 18.25 -20.47 -18.52
N LEU A 47 18.42 -19.44 -19.36
CA LEU A 47 17.72 -18.16 -19.22
C LEU A 47 16.19 -18.27 -19.33
N PRO A 48 15.61 -18.87 -20.40
CA PRO A 48 14.17 -19.04 -20.48
C PRO A 48 13.64 -19.96 -19.37
N VAL A 49 14.36 -21.03 -19.00
CA VAL A 49 13.93 -21.94 -17.92
C VAL A 49 13.85 -21.21 -16.58
N VAL A 50 14.83 -20.37 -16.23
CA VAL A 50 14.79 -19.56 -15.00
C VAL A 50 13.63 -18.57 -15.03
N PHE A 51 13.35 -17.94 -16.16
CA PHE A 51 12.21 -17.05 -16.32
C PHE A 51 10.87 -17.78 -16.16
N PHE A 52 10.70 -18.96 -16.77
CA PHE A 52 9.50 -19.78 -16.58
C PHE A 52 9.33 -20.24 -15.13
N MET A 53 10.41 -20.65 -14.45
CA MET A 53 10.37 -21.03 -13.03
C MET A 53 9.99 -19.85 -12.12
N LEU A 54 10.48 -18.64 -12.44
CA LEU A 54 10.09 -17.41 -11.73
C LEU A 54 8.60 -17.09 -11.94
N LEU A 55 8.10 -17.18 -13.18
CA LEU A 55 6.68 -16.96 -13.48
C LEU A 55 5.77 -17.98 -12.78
N ILE A 56 6.15 -19.27 -12.77
CA ILE A 56 5.40 -20.32 -12.07
C ILE A 56 5.40 -20.05 -10.56
N THR A 57 6.54 -19.65 -9.99
CA THR A 57 6.62 -19.33 -8.56
C THR A 57 5.78 -18.10 -8.22
N CYS A 58 5.85 -17.03 -9.00
CA CYS A 58 5.04 -15.83 -8.84
C CYS A 58 3.54 -16.13 -8.95
N THR A 59 3.12 -16.93 -9.93
CA THR A 59 1.72 -17.32 -10.09
C THR A 59 1.24 -18.18 -8.91
N LEU A 60 2.05 -19.13 -8.43
CA LEU A 60 1.74 -19.89 -7.22
C LEU A 60 1.66 -19.00 -5.99
N LEU A 61 2.55 -18.02 -5.82
CA LEU A 61 2.48 -17.05 -4.71
C LEU A 61 1.21 -16.21 -4.79
N ILE A 62 0.87 -15.70 -5.98
CA ILE A 62 -0.38 -14.96 -6.21
C ILE A 62 -1.59 -15.85 -5.92
N LEU A 63 -1.60 -17.11 -6.35
CA LEU A 63 -2.68 -18.06 -6.08
C LEU A 63 -2.77 -18.47 -4.61
N ARG A 64 -1.65 -18.61 -3.90
CA ARG A 64 -1.61 -18.87 -2.45
C ARG A 64 -2.08 -17.66 -1.65
N MET A 65 -1.69 -16.46 -2.06
CA MET A 65 -2.20 -15.20 -1.51
C MET A 65 -3.68 -15.01 -1.82
N LYS A 66 -4.14 -15.42 -3.01
CA LYS A 66 -5.54 -15.41 -3.42
C LYS A 66 -6.36 -16.49 -2.69
N GLY A 67 -5.77 -17.63 -2.38
CA GLY A 67 -6.36 -18.70 -1.56
C GLY A 67 -6.55 -18.29 -0.10
N LYS A 68 -5.68 -17.42 0.43
CA LYS A 68 -5.88 -16.78 1.75
C LYS A 68 -6.92 -15.64 1.70
N ARG A 69 -7.18 -15.05 0.53
CA ARG A 69 -8.25 -14.06 0.30
C ARG A 69 -9.63 -14.70 -0.01
N GLY A 70 -9.70 -16.02 -0.13
CA GLY A 70 -10.89 -16.76 -0.57
C GLY A 70 -11.81 -17.31 0.53
N GLN A 71 -11.50 -17.11 1.82
CA GLN A 71 -12.43 -17.38 2.93
C GLN A 71 -13.09 -16.08 3.42
N CYS A 72 -13.86 -15.45 2.54
CA CYS A 72 -14.90 -14.51 2.98
C CYS A 72 -16.07 -14.57 2.01
N THR A 73 -16.56 -15.79 1.78
CA THR A 73 -17.80 -16.02 1.05
C THR A 73 -18.81 -16.59 2.04
N LYS A 74 -19.81 -15.77 2.34
CA LYS A 74 -21.02 -16.07 3.12
C LYS A 74 -20.82 -16.24 4.64
N MET A 75 -20.63 -15.14 5.36
CA MET A 75 -21.17 -15.06 6.72
C MET A 75 -22.58 -14.47 6.62
N CYS A 76 -23.58 -15.34 6.58
CA CYS A 76 -24.92 -14.99 6.99
C CYS A 76 -24.83 -14.36 8.39
N PHE A 77 -25.46 -13.20 8.58
CA PHE A 77 -25.71 -12.60 9.87
C PHE A 77 -26.50 -13.58 10.75
N LYS A 78 -25.82 -14.46 11.48
CA LYS A 78 -26.37 -15.01 12.71
C LYS A 78 -26.10 -13.96 13.78
N ARG A 79 -27.14 -13.16 14.08
CA ARG A 79 -27.26 -12.48 15.38
C ARG A 79 -26.89 -13.51 16.46
N ARG A 80 -25.81 -13.27 17.18
CA ARG A 80 -25.58 -13.87 18.50
C ARG A 80 -25.49 -12.76 19.53
N PRO A 81 -26.00 -13.01 20.75
CA PRO A 81 -26.22 -11.99 21.76
C PRO A 81 -24.90 -11.52 22.38
N SER A 82 -24.93 -10.28 22.84
CA SER A 82 -23.87 -9.54 23.52
C SER A 82 -23.16 -10.37 24.57
N PHE A 83 -21.83 -10.50 24.43
CA PHE A 83 -20.95 -10.96 25.49
C PHE A 83 -20.57 -9.75 26.34
N ALA A 84 -21.10 -9.68 27.56
CA ALA A 84 -20.69 -8.71 28.55
C ALA A 84 -19.25 -9.03 28.98
N HIS A 85 -18.33 -8.09 28.78
CA HIS A 85 -17.03 -8.14 29.44
C HIS A 85 -17.05 -7.18 30.63
N GLN A 86 -17.09 -7.80 31.80
CA GLN A 86 -16.79 -7.24 33.10
C GLN A 86 -15.29 -6.87 33.12
N GLY A 87 -14.92 -5.64 33.49
CA GLY A 87 -13.50 -5.33 33.74
C GLY A 87 -13.01 -3.89 33.57
N PHE A 88 -13.80 -2.96 33.06
CA PHE A 88 -13.45 -1.53 33.10
C PHE A 88 -14.70 -0.78 33.57
N HIS A 89 -14.53 0.12 34.55
CA HIS A 89 -15.60 1.00 35.03
C HIS A 89 -16.09 1.87 33.87
N LEU A 90 -17.10 1.36 33.15
CA LEU A 90 -17.94 2.13 32.27
C LEU A 90 -18.71 3.10 33.17
N ILE A 91 -18.51 4.40 32.92
CA ILE A 91 -19.50 5.41 33.30
C ILE A 91 -20.85 4.83 32.87
N PRO A 92 -21.85 4.76 33.78
CA PRO A 92 -23.10 4.08 33.48
C PRO A 92 -23.73 4.77 32.28
N PHE A 93 -23.71 4.08 31.14
CA PHE A 93 -24.46 4.47 29.95
C PHE A 93 -25.92 4.21 30.31
N ALA A 94 -26.49 5.19 31.01
CA ALA A 94 -27.93 5.29 31.16
C ALA A 94 -28.50 5.26 29.75
N ALA A 95 -29.55 4.47 29.55
CA ALA A 95 -30.36 4.51 28.36
C ALA A 95 -31.09 5.88 28.29
N GLY A 96 -30.32 6.95 28.05
CA GLY A 96 -30.75 8.31 27.82
C GLY A 96 -30.42 8.63 26.37
N ASN A 97 -31.44 8.63 25.51
CA ASN A 97 -31.30 8.75 24.06
C ASN A 97 -30.79 10.12 23.56
N ASN A 98 -30.34 11.01 24.46
CA ASN A 98 -30.09 12.43 24.21
C ASN A 98 -28.69 12.91 24.65
N ASP A 99 -27.94 12.12 25.42
CA ASP A 99 -26.82 12.64 26.20
C ASP A 99 -25.62 13.07 25.34
N LEU A 100 -25.36 12.44 24.20
CA LEU A 100 -24.27 12.85 23.30
C LEU A 100 -24.60 14.13 22.51
N GLU A 101 -25.87 14.33 22.16
CA GLU A 101 -26.34 15.56 21.51
C GLU A 101 -26.39 16.72 22.51
N ASP A 102 -26.66 16.44 23.79
CA ASP A 102 -26.66 17.42 24.88
C ASP A 102 -25.24 17.76 25.39
N LEU A 103 -24.27 16.85 25.26
CA LEU A 103 -22.87 17.06 25.68
C LEU A 103 -22.08 17.88 24.65
N LEU A 104 -22.42 17.76 23.36
CA LEU A 104 -21.87 18.61 22.31
C LEU A 104 -22.54 19.98 22.33
N ASN A 105 -21.75 21.03 22.55
CA ASN A 105 -22.26 22.40 22.44
C ASN A 105 -22.88 22.64 21.04
N GLU A 106 -23.98 23.40 20.97
CA GLU A 106 -24.73 23.64 19.72
C GLU A 106 -23.85 24.17 18.57
N ASN A 107 -22.85 24.99 18.93
CA ASN A 107 -21.87 25.53 17.98
C ASN A 107 -20.97 24.43 17.36
N ILE A 108 -20.62 23.39 18.12
CA ILE A 108 -19.82 22.26 17.63
C ILE A 108 -20.69 21.36 16.76
N ARG A 109 -21.93 21.11 17.19
CA ARG A 109 -22.88 20.25 16.48
C ARG A 109 -23.27 20.79 15.10
N SER A 110 -23.44 22.10 15.00
CA SER A 110 -23.75 22.81 13.76
C SER A 110 -22.52 23.09 12.90
N ALA A 111 -21.30 22.91 13.42
CA ALA A 111 -20.08 23.11 12.65
C ALA A 111 -20.02 22.15 11.45
N PRO A 112 -19.46 22.58 10.31
CA PRO A 112 -19.37 21.73 9.13
C PRO A 112 -18.43 20.56 9.39
N LEU A 113 -18.74 19.40 8.82
CA LEU A 113 -17.98 18.17 9.01
C LEU A 113 -16.50 18.32 8.59
N GLN A 114 -16.21 19.24 7.66
CA GLN A 114 -14.85 19.61 7.28
C GLN A 114 -13.98 20.01 8.48
N THR A 115 -14.55 20.63 9.51
CA THR A 115 -13.81 20.96 10.73
C THR A 115 -13.19 19.74 11.41
N VAL A 116 -13.84 18.57 11.38
CA VAL A 116 -13.27 17.33 11.94
C VAL A 116 -12.09 16.84 11.11
N LEU A 117 -12.11 17.05 9.79
CA LEU A 117 -11.00 16.71 8.91
C LEU A 117 -9.81 17.66 9.08
N ASP A 118 -10.08 18.93 9.39
CA ASP A 118 -9.05 19.97 9.58
C ASP A 118 -8.41 19.89 10.97
N ASN A 119 -9.14 19.41 11.99
CA ASN A 119 -8.63 19.18 13.33
C ASN A 119 -8.01 17.78 13.45
N LEU A 120 -6.70 17.69 13.21
CA LEU A 120 -5.95 16.44 13.21
C LEU A 120 -6.07 15.65 14.52
N ASP A 121 -6.06 16.33 15.68
CA ASP A 121 -6.13 15.68 16.99
C ASP A 121 -7.46 14.92 17.18
N VAL A 122 -8.57 15.55 16.82
CA VAL A 122 -9.91 14.94 16.89
C VAL A 122 -10.02 13.77 15.91
N LEU A 123 -9.49 13.93 14.71
CA LEU A 123 -9.51 12.86 13.70
C LEU A 123 -8.67 11.66 14.15
N GLU A 124 -7.49 11.87 14.74
CA GLU A 124 -6.64 10.81 15.27
C GLU A 124 -7.33 10.07 16.41
N GLU A 125 -7.97 10.80 17.34
CA GLU A 125 -8.73 10.18 18.43
C GLU A 125 -9.87 9.32 17.90
N LEU A 126 -10.64 9.82 16.92
CA LEU A 126 -11.69 9.03 16.28
C LEU A 126 -11.11 7.80 15.56
N VAL A 127 -9.93 7.90 14.94
CA VAL A 127 -9.25 6.75 14.33
C VAL A 127 -8.91 5.69 15.38
N ILE A 128 -8.33 6.10 16.52
CA ILE A 128 -7.96 5.19 17.61
C ILE A 128 -9.21 4.49 18.16
N LEU A 129 -10.30 5.24 18.32
CA LEU A 129 -11.55 4.70 18.85
C LEU A 129 -12.25 3.79 17.86
N LEU A 130 -12.42 4.21 16.60
CA LEU A 130 -13.20 3.46 15.61
C LEU A 130 -12.43 2.32 14.97
N ASP A 131 -11.12 2.42 14.79
CA ASP A 131 -10.28 1.43 14.12
C ASP A 131 -9.25 0.75 15.04
N PRO A 132 -9.62 0.25 16.24
CA PRO A 132 -8.73 -0.59 17.01
C PRO A 132 -8.55 -1.95 16.31
N ASP A 133 -7.38 -2.58 16.48
CA ASP A 133 -7.11 -3.92 15.93
C ASP A 133 -7.90 -5.04 16.66
N THR A 134 -8.80 -4.67 17.59
CA THR A 134 -9.66 -5.59 18.32
C THR A 134 -10.82 -6.08 17.46
N ARG A 135 -11.09 -7.38 17.53
CA ARG A 135 -12.20 -8.00 16.79
C ARG A 135 -13.49 -7.91 17.60
N GLY A 136 -14.61 -7.61 16.95
CA GLY A 136 -15.95 -7.66 17.55
C GLY A 136 -16.60 -6.30 17.85
N LEU A 137 -15.87 -5.19 17.69
CA LEU A 137 -16.44 -3.84 17.76
C LEU A 137 -16.77 -3.32 16.34
N LYS A 138 -17.85 -2.55 16.22
CA LYS A 138 -18.20 -1.87 14.96
C LYS A 138 -17.13 -0.83 14.66
N ASN A 139 -16.61 -0.79 13.44
CA ASN A 139 -15.48 0.07 13.07
C ASN A 139 -15.81 0.96 11.89
N THR A 140 -14.82 1.66 11.34
CA THR A 140 -15.01 2.51 10.16
C THR A 140 -15.63 1.77 8.97
N LYS A 141 -15.42 0.43 8.81
CA LYS A 141 -16.12 -0.36 7.77
C LYS A 141 -17.64 -0.27 7.90
N HIS A 142 -18.14 -0.30 9.13
CA HIS A 142 -19.57 -0.25 9.43
C HIS A 142 -20.09 1.16 9.16
N LEU A 143 -19.36 2.18 9.58
CA LEU A 143 -19.68 3.58 9.27
C LEU A 143 -19.78 3.78 7.74
N ALA A 144 -18.77 3.33 6.99
CA ALA A 144 -18.73 3.46 5.54
C ALA A 144 -19.88 2.72 4.85
N SER A 145 -20.27 1.55 5.37
CA SER A 145 -21.44 0.82 4.86
C SER A 145 -22.74 1.60 5.11
N HIS A 146 -22.91 2.23 6.28
CA HIS A 146 -24.06 3.10 6.57
C HIS A 146 -24.10 4.34 5.67
N CYS A 147 -22.92 4.83 5.28
CA CYS A 147 -22.79 5.95 4.34
C CYS A 147 -22.90 5.53 2.85
N SER A 148 -23.37 4.32 2.58
CA SER A 148 -23.57 3.79 1.22
C SER A 148 -22.31 3.76 0.35
N PHE A 149 -21.13 3.54 0.95
CA PHE A 149 -19.94 3.21 0.16
C PHE A 149 -19.96 1.74 -0.30
N PRO A 150 -19.54 1.45 -1.55
CA PRO A 150 -19.43 0.07 -2.02
C PRO A 150 -18.43 -0.75 -1.19
N SER A 151 -18.74 -2.03 -0.95
CA SER A 151 -17.90 -2.95 -0.18
C SER A 151 -16.48 -3.10 -0.76
N THR A 152 -16.35 -3.03 -2.09
CA THR A 152 -15.06 -3.05 -2.79
C THR A 152 -14.21 -1.83 -2.45
N TRP A 153 -14.82 -0.65 -2.39
CA TRP A 153 -14.15 0.60 -2.00
C TRP A 153 -13.73 0.55 -0.53
N ILE A 154 -14.62 0.10 0.37
CA ILE A 154 -14.31 -0.08 1.79
C ILE A 154 -13.15 -1.06 1.99
N THR A 155 -13.13 -2.15 1.22
CA THR A 155 -12.02 -3.13 1.30
C THR A 155 -10.70 -2.51 0.81
N TYR A 156 -10.77 -1.71 -0.24
CA TYR A 156 -9.61 -1.02 -0.80
C TYR A 156 -9.03 0.02 0.17
N THR A 157 -9.87 0.85 0.80
CA THR A 157 -9.39 1.85 1.78
C THR A 157 -8.65 1.19 2.95
N TYR A 158 -9.17 0.07 3.46
CA TYR A 158 -8.47 -0.70 4.49
C TYR A 158 -7.21 -1.40 4.01
N SER A 159 -7.09 -1.71 2.73
CA SER A 159 -5.84 -2.25 2.17
C SER A 159 -4.73 -1.20 2.10
N MET A 160 -5.09 0.09 2.16
CA MET A 160 -4.15 1.22 2.17
C MET A 160 -3.96 1.81 3.57
N LYS A 161 -4.50 1.19 4.63
CA LYS A 161 -4.57 1.75 5.98
C LYS A 161 -3.22 2.21 6.54
N ASP A 162 -2.13 1.55 6.12
CA ASP A 162 -0.77 1.83 6.56
C ASP A 162 -0.23 3.16 6.01
N SER A 163 -0.86 3.71 4.98
CA SER A 163 -0.49 4.99 4.35
C SER A 163 -1.59 6.05 4.44
N LYS A 164 -2.86 5.64 4.54
CA LYS A 164 -4.03 6.52 4.60
C LYS A 164 -5.06 5.95 5.56
N SER A 165 -5.45 6.72 6.55
CA SER A 165 -6.51 6.33 7.49
C SER A 165 -7.81 6.02 6.74
N PRO A 166 -8.42 4.83 6.95
CA PRO A 166 -9.73 4.50 6.39
C PRO A 166 -10.82 5.47 6.84
N LEU A 167 -10.79 5.94 8.09
CA LEU A 167 -11.76 6.90 8.62
C LEU A 167 -11.67 8.23 7.90
N ARG A 168 -10.45 8.72 7.70
CA ARG A 168 -10.20 9.94 6.94
C ARG A 168 -10.76 9.85 5.53
N ALA A 169 -10.47 8.75 4.83
CA ALA A 169 -10.99 8.54 3.47
C ALA A 169 -12.53 8.52 3.42
N VAL A 170 -13.18 7.92 4.42
CA VAL A 170 -14.64 7.91 4.55
C VAL A 170 -15.17 9.33 4.76
N LEU A 171 -14.61 10.07 5.72
CA LEU A 171 -15.05 11.42 6.03
C LEU A 171 -14.82 12.39 4.86
N GLU A 172 -13.68 12.31 4.17
CA GLU A 172 -13.42 13.05 2.92
C GLU A 172 -14.43 12.69 1.82
N GLY A 173 -14.80 11.41 1.71
CA GLY A 173 -15.84 10.94 0.81
C GLY A 173 -17.24 11.44 1.17
N LEU A 174 -17.51 11.68 2.45
CA LEU A 174 -18.78 12.25 2.94
C LEU A 174 -18.86 13.74 2.64
N THR A 175 -17.83 14.51 2.99
CA THR A 175 -17.80 15.95 2.79
C THR A 175 -17.82 16.32 1.32
N SER A 176 -17.18 15.52 0.46
CA SER A 176 -17.24 15.70 -1.00
C SER A 176 -18.63 15.42 -1.60
N ARG A 177 -19.40 14.49 -1.04
CA ARG A 177 -20.77 14.17 -1.51
C ARG A 177 -21.82 15.09 -0.92
N ASN A 178 -21.63 15.51 0.33
CA ASN A 178 -22.57 16.30 1.09
C ASN A 178 -21.81 17.43 1.82
N PRO A 179 -21.59 18.57 1.17
CA PRO A 179 -20.85 19.69 1.76
C PRO A 179 -21.58 20.32 2.96
N ASP A 180 -22.90 20.18 3.03
CA ASP A 180 -23.75 20.74 4.10
C ASP A 180 -23.80 19.86 5.36
N TRP A 181 -23.12 18.71 5.36
CA TRP A 181 -23.11 17.85 6.54
C TRP A 181 -22.32 18.46 7.68
N THR A 182 -22.87 18.32 8.88
CA THR A 182 -22.31 18.87 10.11
C THR A 182 -21.77 17.76 11.03
N VAL A 183 -21.06 18.16 12.08
CA VAL A 183 -20.58 17.22 13.11
C VAL A 183 -21.74 16.47 13.77
N GLY A 184 -22.91 17.11 13.96
CA GLY A 184 -24.11 16.44 14.45
C GLY A 184 -24.57 15.28 13.57
N HIS A 185 -24.47 15.41 12.25
CA HIS A 185 -24.78 14.31 11.33
C HIS A 185 -23.80 13.14 11.49
N LEU A 186 -22.51 13.43 11.70
CA LEU A 186 -21.52 12.40 12.01
C LEU A 186 -21.82 11.71 13.34
N ALA A 187 -22.13 12.46 14.40
CA ALA A 187 -22.48 11.90 15.71
C ALA A 187 -23.68 10.95 15.61
N LYS A 188 -24.69 11.31 14.81
CA LYS A 188 -25.84 10.44 14.52
C LYS A 188 -25.44 9.15 13.81
N LEU A 189 -24.50 9.21 12.86
CA LEU A 189 -24.01 8.02 12.15
C LEU A 189 -23.17 7.11 13.07
N LEU A 190 -22.34 7.69 13.93
CA LEU A 190 -21.58 6.96 14.96
C LEU A 190 -22.53 6.23 15.91
N ARG A 191 -23.59 6.91 16.35
CA ARG A 191 -24.63 6.30 17.17
C ARG A 191 -25.36 5.16 16.46
N GLN A 192 -25.62 5.25 15.15
CA GLN A 192 -26.22 4.15 14.38
C GLN A 192 -25.34 2.89 14.36
N ILE A 193 -24.03 3.07 14.49
CA ILE A 193 -23.08 1.97 14.64
C ILE A 193 -22.73 1.70 16.11
N ASP A 194 -23.59 2.07 17.06
CA ASP A 194 -23.41 1.86 18.50
C ASP A 194 -22.01 2.27 19.01
N ARG A 195 -21.50 3.42 18.53
CA ARG A 195 -20.22 4.03 18.90
C ARG A 195 -20.41 5.41 19.51
#